data_AF-A0A9N9T0F0-F1
#
_entry.id   AF-A0A9N9T0F0-F1
#
_cell.length_a   1.000
_cell.length_b   1.000
_cell.length_c   1.000
_cell.angle_alpha   90.00
_cell.angle_beta   90.00
_cell.angle_gamma   90.00
#
_symmetry.space_group_name_H-M   'P 1'
#
loop_
_entity.id
_entity.type
_entity.pdbx_description
1 polymer ?
#
loop_
_entity_poly.entity_id
_entity_poly.type
_entity_poly.pdbx_seq_one_letter_code
_entity_poly.pdbx_strand_id
1 'polypeptide(L)'
;MAVATNMVFKIPQEPCPLTTLDSDEESFVVLGQSIPDASTELYPEPIGLSVIAEAKRLINSELEAIDQAKNNDEKKVSLESNKDAFKLSLCKMDTSKNFPMTNIEKGVESSSVISIASFTPDMSSEEVQKKIAHIIDENIRLKDTVLQNNLSLKSQYERIVAWQEDVQKVHQAHKDKLLEAKTFLETLRREKDNLKRELTKAIELNDNYACQIVELKKRLDEKDNQRYDDSIKESQLKDQEKKISDLELQLNNMSIEKKQDEEQKNMVSKLQAHLNEIIEERNSANIKMEELRAELFSKTQREESLHMTITSLKSQMEALAPAEEVKTLRTQLGETQNALTRMEATRSRAYSQVRELTDELSEVRSQLESLKSQTQERSRDSELDHEEMCVLKMQMDVYKTDFEEERRAREVIKGEKDRLEEDLQNIQRRNQQLQEEIELLRREGNNFVIPPRPSPPRVEQIRQPSAPSPSRNELLRCPKCNFAFNDLAHLETHVYRCLDMELS
;
A
#
# COMPACT_ATOMS: atom_id res chain seq x y z
N MET A 1 30.61 35.32 71.68
CA MET A 1 30.28 33.89 71.48
C MET A 1 30.82 33.54 70.10
N ALA A 2 31.93 32.82 69.94
CA ALA A 2 32.18 31.43 70.34
C ALA A 2 31.24 30.48 69.57
N VAL A 3 31.70 29.47 68.81
CA VAL A 3 33.02 28.81 68.73
C VAL A 3 33.40 28.54 67.26
N ALA A 4 34.70 28.53 66.95
CA ALA A 4 35.23 28.07 65.67
C ALA A 4 35.55 26.56 65.70
N THR A 5 35.26 25.85 64.62
CA THR A 5 35.86 24.54 64.33
C THR A 5 36.23 24.45 62.86
N ASN A 6 37.30 23.71 62.58
CA ASN A 6 38.16 23.86 61.42
C ASN A 6 38.42 22.47 60.81
N MET A 7 38.84 22.42 59.54
CA MET A 7 39.43 21.24 58.87
C MET A 7 38.45 20.08 58.54
N VAL A 8 38.64 19.26 57.48
CA VAL A 8 39.71 19.24 56.45
C VAL A 8 39.21 18.62 55.12
N PHE A 9 39.83 19.00 54.00
CA PHE A 9 39.64 18.40 52.67
C PHE A 9 40.19 16.95 52.61
N LYS A 10 39.46 16.00 52.00
CA LYS A 10 40.06 14.76 51.50
C LYS A 10 39.43 14.30 50.18
N ILE A 11 40.27 14.24 49.15
CA ILE A 11 40.03 13.60 47.85
C ILE A 11 40.63 12.19 47.91
N PRO A 12 39.95 11.18 47.34
CA PRO A 12 40.60 10.04 46.67
C PRO A 12 40.04 9.93 45.23
N GLN A 13 40.81 10.16 44.17
CA GLN A 13 41.81 9.25 43.56
C GLN A 13 41.28 7.84 43.23
N GLU A 14 40.85 7.66 41.98
CA GLU A 14 41.21 6.52 41.13
C GLU A 14 42.75 6.54 40.88
N PRO A 15 43.46 5.41 40.57
CA PRO A 15 43.08 4.50 39.48
C PRO A 15 43.52 2.99 39.50
N CYS A 16 42.94 2.21 38.56
CA CYS A 16 43.52 1.04 37.86
C CYS A 16 43.73 -0.30 38.67
N PRO A 17 44.12 -1.45 38.04
CA PRO A 17 43.17 -2.44 37.47
C PRO A 17 43.55 -3.93 37.78
N LEU A 18 43.17 -4.89 36.89
CA LEU A 18 43.49 -6.34 36.85
C LEU A 18 42.50 -7.26 37.63
N THR A 19 42.28 -8.56 37.32
CA THR A 19 42.98 -9.60 36.50
C THR A 19 41.91 -10.64 36.02
N THR A 20 41.77 -11.01 34.73
CA THR A 20 42.34 -12.16 33.95
C THR A 20 41.87 -13.60 34.26
N LEU A 21 41.95 -14.45 33.21
CA LEU A 21 41.72 -15.91 33.04
C LEU A 21 40.40 -16.22 32.29
N ASP A 22 40.34 -16.93 31.14
CA ASP A 22 41.32 -17.62 30.27
C ASP A 22 40.97 -17.28 28.79
N SER A 23 41.88 -17.08 27.81
CA SER A 23 43.02 -17.87 27.31
C SER A 23 42.63 -19.19 26.64
N ASP A 24 42.59 -19.20 25.30
CA ASP A 24 43.09 -20.30 24.46
C ASP A 24 43.39 -19.78 23.04
N GLU A 25 44.67 -19.75 22.68
CA GLU A 25 45.17 -19.51 21.33
C GLU A 25 46.00 -20.71 20.88
N GLU A 26 45.58 -21.39 19.80
CA GLU A 26 46.42 -22.30 19.02
C GLU A 26 46.46 -21.80 17.57
N SER A 27 47.54 -21.12 17.18
CA SER A 27 48.80 -21.69 16.70
C SER A 27 48.80 -21.91 15.17
N PHE A 28 49.31 -20.91 14.45
CA PHE A 28 49.67 -21.03 13.03
C PHE A 28 50.89 -21.95 12.85
N VAL A 29 50.78 -22.95 12.00
CA VAL A 29 51.94 -23.64 11.40
C VAL A 29 51.88 -23.51 9.89
N VAL A 30 52.79 -22.70 9.35
CA VAL A 30 53.05 -22.62 7.90
C VAL A 30 54.11 -23.65 7.54
N LEU A 31 53.73 -24.62 6.69
CA LEU A 31 54.68 -25.44 5.95
C LEU A 31 54.39 -25.30 4.46
N GLY A 32 55.26 -24.58 3.75
CA GLY A 32 55.24 -24.53 2.30
C GLY A 32 55.99 -25.72 1.71
N GLN A 33 55.45 -26.33 0.65
CA GLN A 33 56.23 -27.16 -0.27
C GLN A 33 55.66 -27.07 -1.70
N SER A 34 56.43 -26.36 -2.54
CA SER A 34 56.68 -26.57 -3.97
C SER A 34 55.54 -26.91 -4.93
N ILE A 35 55.31 -25.97 -5.86
CA ILE A 35 54.71 -26.20 -7.18
C ILE A 35 55.56 -27.21 -7.98
N PRO A 36 54.94 -28.05 -8.81
CA PRO A 36 55.28 -28.01 -10.23
C PRO A 36 54.06 -27.91 -11.15
N ASP A 37 54.25 -27.25 -12.29
CA ASP A 37 53.25 -27.09 -13.36
C ASP A 37 52.75 -28.42 -13.93
N ALA A 38 51.44 -28.50 -14.23
CA ALA A 38 50.94 -29.19 -15.41
C ALA A 38 49.52 -28.72 -15.76
N SER A 39 49.31 -28.27 -16.99
CA SER A 39 48.02 -27.91 -17.56
C SER A 39 47.08 -29.13 -17.62
N THR A 40 45.84 -29.01 -17.13
CA THR A 40 44.65 -29.73 -17.63
C THR A 40 43.38 -29.06 -17.11
N GLU A 41 42.44 -28.81 -18.01
CA GLU A 41 41.09 -28.31 -17.69
C GLU A 41 40.28 -29.39 -16.96
N LEU A 42 39.61 -29.05 -15.85
CA LEU A 42 38.28 -29.58 -15.51
C LEU A 42 37.70 -28.81 -14.30
N TYR A 43 36.75 -27.91 -14.54
CA TYR A 43 35.81 -27.46 -13.50
C TYR A 43 34.58 -28.38 -13.51
N PRO A 44 33.98 -28.74 -12.36
CA PRO A 44 32.70 -29.45 -12.34
C PRO A 44 31.56 -28.50 -12.78
N GLU A 45 30.71 -28.95 -13.70
CA GLU A 45 29.55 -28.16 -14.12
C GLU A 45 28.54 -27.95 -12.97
N PRO A 46 27.97 -26.73 -12.82
CA PRO A 46 26.81 -26.52 -11.97
C PRO A 46 25.53 -27.02 -12.67
N ILE A 47 24.99 -28.13 -12.15
CA ILE A 47 23.67 -28.67 -12.52
C ILE A 47 22.60 -27.61 -12.20
N GLY A 48 22.21 -26.83 -13.19
CA GLY A 48 21.23 -25.74 -13.03
C GLY A 48 20.90 -24.96 -14.30
N LEU A 49 21.84 -24.86 -15.25
CA LEU A 49 21.61 -24.15 -16.52
C LEU A 49 20.64 -24.88 -17.47
N SER A 50 20.65 -26.23 -17.48
CA SER A 50 19.72 -27.04 -18.28
C SER A 50 18.26 -26.78 -17.91
N VAL A 51 17.90 -26.79 -16.63
CA VAL A 51 16.51 -26.60 -16.16
C VAL A 51 16.00 -25.19 -16.50
N ILE A 52 16.86 -24.17 -16.40
CA ILE A 52 16.51 -22.79 -16.74
C ILE A 52 16.36 -22.60 -18.26
N ALA A 53 17.18 -23.28 -19.07
CA ALA A 53 17.05 -23.29 -20.53
C ALA A 53 15.79 -24.04 -20.98
N GLU A 54 15.47 -25.18 -20.35
CA GLU A 54 14.25 -25.96 -20.56
C GLU A 54 12.99 -25.13 -20.25
N ALA A 55 12.96 -24.46 -19.09
CA ALA A 55 11.85 -23.58 -18.70
C ALA A 55 11.67 -22.39 -19.68
N LYS A 56 12.76 -21.74 -20.11
CA LYS A 56 12.67 -20.68 -21.13
C LYS A 56 12.18 -21.19 -22.48
N ARG A 57 12.57 -22.40 -22.89
CA ARG A 57 12.11 -23.05 -24.12
C ARG A 57 10.62 -23.35 -24.06
N LEU A 58 10.12 -23.88 -22.94
CA LEU A 58 8.71 -24.17 -22.73
C LEU A 58 7.85 -22.90 -22.70
N ILE A 59 8.29 -21.85 -22.00
CA ILE A 59 7.57 -20.56 -21.96
C ILE A 59 7.46 -19.93 -23.35
N ASN A 60 8.55 -19.94 -24.14
CA ASN A 60 8.51 -19.41 -25.50
C ASN A 60 7.63 -20.24 -26.43
N SER A 61 7.65 -21.58 -26.32
CA SER A 61 6.76 -22.49 -27.06
C SER A 61 5.28 -22.19 -26.76
N GLU A 62 4.93 -21.93 -25.50
CA GLU A 62 3.55 -21.65 -25.11
C GLU A 62 3.08 -20.26 -25.58
N LEU A 63 3.98 -19.27 -25.60
CA LEU A 63 3.71 -17.95 -26.17
C LEU A 63 3.49 -18.02 -27.69
N GLU A 64 4.30 -18.80 -28.42
CA GLU A 64 4.09 -19.04 -29.85
C GLU A 64 2.78 -19.78 -30.14
N ALA A 65 2.38 -20.73 -29.29
CA ALA A 65 1.09 -21.41 -29.39
C ALA A 65 -0.10 -20.45 -29.18
N ILE A 66 0.02 -19.50 -28.24
CA ILE A 66 -1.00 -18.47 -27.97
C ILE A 66 -1.13 -17.50 -29.15
N ASP A 67 -0.04 -17.07 -29.77
CA ASP A 67 -0.11 -16.18 -30.94
C ASP A 67 -0.57 -16.91 -32.21
N GLN A 68 -0.29 -18.21 -32.36
CA GLN A 68 -0.91 -19.04 -33.40
C GLN A 68 -2.41 -19.22 -33.18
N ALA A 69 -2.88 -19.33 -31.93
CA ALA A 69 -4.31 -19.39 -31.61
C ALA A 69 -5.03 -18.09 -31.99
N LYS A 70 -4.47 -16.91 -31.65
CA LYS A 70 -5.03 -15.60 -32.05
C LYS A 70 -5.13 -15.45 -33.58
N ASN A 71 -4.08 -15.81 -34.31
CA ASN A 71 -4.07 -15.75 -35.78
C ASN A 71 -5.10 -16.69 -36.44
N ASN A 72 -5.47 -17.80 -35.76
CA ASN A 72 -6.51 -18.71 -36.24
C ASN A 72 -7.92 -18.18 -35.99
N ASP A 73 -8.17 -17.46 -34.89
CA ASP A 73 -9.46 -16.80 -34.65
C ASP A 73 -9.71 -15.62 -35.62
N GLU A 74 -8.69 -14.81 -35.93
CA GLU A 74 -8.83 -13.72 -36.92
C GLU A 74 -9.09 -14.24 -38.35
N LYS A 75 -8.48 -15.37 -38.74
CA LYS A 75 -8.78 -16.02 -40.03
C LYS A 75 -10.17 -16.64 -40.10
N LYS A 76 -10.79 -16.99 -38.95
CA LYS A 76 -12.13 -17.57 -38.92
C LYS A 76 -13.26 -16.54 -39.07
N VAL A 77 -12.96 -15.25 -38.89
CA VAL A 77 -13.91 -14.13 -39.06
C VAL A 77 -13.97 -13.63 -40.51
N SER A 78 -13.00 -13.98 -41.35
CA SER A 78 -12.80 -13.35 -42.67
C SER A 78 -13.34 -14.14 -43.88
N LEU A 79 -14.14 -15.19 -43.69
CA LEU A 79 -14.61 -16.04 -44.80
C LEU A 79 -16.10 -16.40 -44.78
N GLU A 80 -16.99 -15.41 -44.62
CA GLU A 80 -18.42 -15.60 -44.95
C GLU A 80 -19.11 -14.33 -45.49
N SER A 81 -18.44 -13.64 -46.42
CA SER A 81 -19.02 -12.57 -47.25
C SER A 81 -19.48 -13.09 -48.62
N ASN A 82 -20.31 -14.14 -48.63
CA ASN A 82 -20.99 -14.60 -49.85
C ASN A 82 -22.50 -14.33 -49.76
N LYS A 83 -22.93 -13.29 -50.48
CA LYS A 83 -24.32 -13.20 -50.93
C LYS A 83 -24.53 -14.33 -51.95
N ASP A 84 -25.28 -15.36 -51.61
CA ASP A 84 -26.28 -15.91 -52.52
C ASP A 84 -27.22 -16.92 -51.83
N ALA A 85 -28.49 -16.89 -52.26
CA ALA A 85 -29.50 -17.92 -52.08
C ALA A 85 -29.66 -18.56 -50.67
N PHE A 86 -30.26 -17.82 -49.73
CA PHE A 86 -30.98 -18.46 -48.61
C PHE A 86 -32.28 -19.10 -49.13
N LYS A 87 -32.11 -20.20 -49.87
CA LYS A 87 -33.17 -21.11 -50.28
C LYS A 87 -33.79 -21.63 -48.99
N LEU A 88 -35.09 -21.42 -48.79
CA LEU A 88 -35.81 -21.99 -47.64
C LEU A 88 -35.68 -23.52 -47.70
N SER A 89 -34.70 -24.08 -46.96
CA SER A 89 -34.68 -25.49 -46.62
C SER A 89 -35.75 -25.69 -45.57
N LEU A 90 -36.99 -25.84 -46.06
CA LEU A 90 -38.10 -26.37 -45.31
C LEU A 90 -37.59 -27.63 -44.59
N CYS A 91 -37.35 -27.53 -43.27
CA CYS A 91 -36.94 -28.68 -42.49
C CYS A 91 -38.02 -29.73 -42.69
N LYS A 92 -37.63 -30.86 -43.29
CA LYS A 92 -38.46 -32.05 -43.35
C LYS A 92 -38.69 -32.47 -41.91
N MET A 93 -39.82 -32.05 -41.35
CA MET A 93 -40.42 -32.76 -40.24
C MET A 93 -40.67 -34.16 -40.76
N ASP A 94 -39.82 -35.11 -40.36
CA ASP A 94 -40.19 -36.51 -40.45
C ASP A 94 -41.53 -36.64 -39.76
N THR A 95 -42.55 -37.02 -40.52
CA THR A 95 -43.89 -37.28 -40.01
C THR A 95 -43.86 -38.57 -39.21
N SER A 96 -43.30 -38.45 -38.01
CA SER A 96 -43.18 -39.52 -37.03
C SER A 96 -44.59 -40.03 -36.73
N LYS A 97 -44.87 -41.21 -37.28
CA LYS A 97 -46.17 -41.86 -37.26
C LYS A 97 -46.52 -42.24 -35.82
N ASN A 98 -47.22 -41.38 -35.11
CA ASN A 98 -47.92 -41.73 -33.86
C ASN A 98 -48.97 -40.67 -33.50
N PHE A 99 -50.15 -40.76 -34.13
CA PHE A 99 -51.40 -40.26 -33.54
C PHE A 99 -52.44 -41.38 -33.60
N PRO A 100 -53.20 -41.61 -32.51
CA PRO A 100 -54.18 -42.69 -32.47
C PRO A 100 -55.39 -42.32 -33.32
N MET A 101 -55.44 -42.91 -34.52
CA MET A 101 -56.68 -43.01 -35.29
C MET A 101 -57.66 -43.84 -34.45
N THR A 102 -58.60 -43.18 -33.78
CA THR A 102 -59.59 -43.86 -32.93
C THR A 102 -60.43 -44.77 -33.82
N ASN A 103 -60.55 -46.04 -33.39
CA ASN A 103 -61.18 -47.11 -34.16
C ASN A 103 -62.49 -46.65 -34.81
N ILE A 104 -62.51 -46.53 -36.13
CA ILE A 104 -63.74 -46.72 -36.89
C ILE A 104 -64.02 -48.23 -36.76
N GLU A 105 -65.08 -48.56 -36.02
CA GLU A 105 -65.45 -49.94 -35.76
C GLU A 105 -65.66 -50.70 -37.08
N LYS A 106 -65.23 -51.96 -37.10
CA LYS A 106 -65.54 -52.89 -38.18
C LYS A 106 -67.05 -53.14 -38.19
N GLY A 107 -67.76 -52.38 -39.01
CA GLY A 107 -69.22 -52.38 -39.09
C GLY A 107 -69.77 -52.32 -40.52
N VAL A 108 -68.97 -52.73 -41.52
CA VAL A 108 -69.46 -52.97 -42.89
C VAL A 108 -69.15 -54.42 -43.24
N GLU A 109 -70.00 -55.32 -42.72
CA GLU A 109 -70.12 -56.66 -43.29
C GLU A 109 -70.50 -56.51 -44.77
N SER A 110 -69.75 -57.16 -45.66
CA SER A 110 -69.94 -57.05 -47.11
C SER A 110 -71.17 -57.80 -47.64
N SER A 111 -72.24 -57.88 -46.84
CA SER A 111 -73.38 -58.77 -47.02
C SER A 111 -74.69 -58.08 -47.45
N SER A 112 -74.74 -56.74 -47.52
CA SER A 112 -76.01 -56.06 -47.86
C SER A 112 -75.87 -54.71 -48.58
N VAL A 113 -74.91 -54.58 -49.50
CA VAL A 113 -74.97 -53.46 -50.46
C VAL A 113 -76.03 -53.78 -51.51
N ILE A 114 -77.29 -53.37 -51.27
CA ILE A 114 -78.40 -53.60 -52.22
C ILE A 114 -78.17 -52.76 -53.47
N SER A 115 -77.50 -53.36 -54.45
CA SER A 115 -77.32 -52.76 -55.77
C SER A 115 -78.66 -52.65 -56.49
N ILE A 116 -78.84 -51.61 -57.31
CA ILE A 116 -80.06 -51.44 -58.14
C ILE A 116 -80.23 -52.62 -59.14
N ALA A 117 -79.18 -53.42 -59.37
CA ALA A 117 -79.24 -54.71 -60.07
C ALA A 117 -80.01 -55.83 -59.34
N SER A 118 -80.47 -55.63 -58.10
CA SER A 118 -81.17 -56.64 -57.26
C SER A 118 -82.71 -56.60 -57.37
N PHE A 119 -83.26 -55.91 -58.38
CA PHE A 119 -84.67 -55.94 -58.76
C PHE A 119 -84.88 -56.92 -59.92
N THR A 120 -85.47 -58.08 -59.64
CA THR A 120 -85.93 -59.05 -60.65
C THR A 120 -87.41 -58.79 -61.02
N PRO A 121 -87.86 -59.10 -62.25
CA PRO A 121 -89.22 -58.75 -62.71
C PRO A 121 -90.38 -59.42 -61.94
N ASP A 122 -90.14 -60.55 -61.28
CA ASP A 122 -91.16 -61.35 -60.56
C ASP A 122 -91.32 -60.98 -59.06
N MET A 123 -90.75 -59.85 -58.60
CA MET A 123 -90.90 -59.41 -57.21
C MET A 123 -92.26 -58.78 -56.95
N SER A 124 -92.90 -59.18 -55.84
CA SER A 124 -94.20 -58.62 -55.44
C SER A 124 -94.06 -57.14 -55.04
N SER A 125 -95.16 -56.38 -55.18
CA SER A 125 -95.15 -54.95 -54.83
C SER A 125 -94.78 -54.68 -53.37
N GLU A 126 -95.06 -55.62 -52.46
CA GLU A 126 -94.73 -55.50 -51.04
C GLU A 126 -93.23 -55.73 -50.77
N GLU A 127 -92.59 -56.65 -51.50
CA GLU A 127 -91.14 -56.89 -51.42
C GLU A 127 -90.35 -55.72 -52.01
N VAL A 128 -90.83 -55.12 -53.10
CA VAL A 128 -90.28 -53.88 -53.67
C VAL A 128 -90.39 -52.74 -52.66
N GLN A 129 -91.55 -52.57 -52.00
CA GLN A 129 -91.73 -51.54 -50.98
C GLN A 129 -90.81 -51.74 -49.76
N LYS A 130 -90.61 -52.98 -49.30
CA LYS A 130 -89.66 -53.31 -48.21
C LYS A 130 -88.21 -53.02 -48.59
N LYS A 131 -87.78 -53.35 -49.82
CA LYS A 131 -86.44 -52.98 -50.33
C LYS A 131 -86.25 -51.47 -50.41
N ILE A 132 -87.25 -50.73 -50.88
CA ILE A 132 -87.20 -49.25 -50.94
C ILE A 132 -87.10 -48.65 -49.53
N ALA A 133 -87.91 -49.13 -48.57
CA ALA A 133 -87.83 -48.68 -47.18
C ALA A 133 -86.44 -48.95 -46.57
N HIS A 134 -85.87 -50.13 -46.81
CA HIS A 134 -84.51 -50.46 -46.35
C HIS A 134 -83.44 -49.54 -46.95
N ILE A 135 -83.52 -49.24 -48.25
CA ILE A 135 -82.61 -48.29 -48.92
C ILE A 135 -82.76 -46.87 -48.35
N ILE A 136 -83.97 -46.45 -47.98
CA ILE A 136 -84.21 -45.15 -47.34
C ILE A 136 -83.58 -45.12 -45.93
N ASP A 137 -83.78 -46.16 -45.12
CA ASP A 137 -83.18 -46.27 -43.79
C ASP A 137 -81.63 -46.31 -43.85
N GLU A 138 -81.07 -47.04 -44.81
CA GLU A 138 -79.64 -47.06 -45.09
C GLU A 138 -79.12 -45.67 -45.51
N ASN A 139 -79.85 -44.97 -46.40
CA ASN A 139 -79.50 -43.63 -46.84
C ASN A 139 -79.50 -42.61 -45.67
N ILE A 140 -80.49 -42.70 -44.76
CA ILE A 140 -80.55 -41.88 -43.55
C ILE A 140 -79.36 -42.18 -42.64
N ARG A 141 -79.05 -43.45 -42.36
CA ARG A 141 -77.89 -43.84 -41.55
C ARG A 141 -76.57 -43.38 -42.15
N LEU A 142 -76.40 -43.48 -43.46
CA LEU A 142 -75.21 -42.99 -44.17
C LEU A 142 -75.10 -41.46 -44.05
N LYS A 143 -76.21 -40.74 -44.22
CA LYS A 143 -76.26 -39.28 -44.04
C LYS A 143 -75.89 -38.85 -42.62
N ASP A 144 -76.43 -39.51 -41.60
CA ASP A 144 -76.12 -39.21 -40.20
C ASP A 144 -74.65 -39.53 -39.87
N THR A 145 -74.13 -40.65 -40.39
CA THR A 145 -72.71 -41.02 -40.26
C THR A 145 -71.79 -39.98 -40.92
N VAL A 146 -72.16 -39.46 -42.10
CA VAL A 146 -71.42 -38.38 -42.77
C VAL A 146 -71.50 -37.06 -42.00
N LEU A 147 -72.66 -36.71 -41.42
CA LEU A 147 -72.79 -35.53 -40.56
C LEU A 147 -71.94 -35.64 -39.29
N GLN A 148 -71.95 -36.80 -38.63
CA GLN A 148 -71.11 -37.07 -37.45
C GLN A 148 -69.61 -37.01 -37.79
N ASN A 149 -69.20 -37.58 -38.93
CA ASN A 149 -67.83 -37.48 -39.41
C ASN A 149 -67.42 -36.03 -39.72
N ASN A 150 -68.28 -35.23 -40.36
CA ASN A 150 -68.01 -33.81 -40.62
C ASN A 150 -67.85 -33.01 -39.32
N LEU A 151 -68.68 -33.27 -38.30
CA LEU A 151 -68.53 -32.65 -36.96
C LEU A 151 -67.23 -33.08 -36.26
N SER A 152 -66.88 -34.37 -36.34
CA SER A 152 -65.61 -34.91 -35.81
C SER A 152 -64.39 -34.27 -36.49
N LEU A 153 -64.38 -34.21 -37.83
CA LEU A 153 -63.33 -33.56 -38.62
C LEU A 153 -63.20 -32.08 -38.29
N LYS A 154 -64.32 -31.36 -38.10
CA LYS A 154 -64.30 -29.96 -37.67
C LYS A 154 -63.65 -29.80 -36.29
N SER A 155 -64.02 -30.63 -35.32
CA SER A 155 -63.42 -30.60 -33.98
C SER A 155 -61.93 -30.98 -33.98
N GLN A 156 -61.52 -31.91 -34.85
CA GLN A 156 -60.09 -32.25 -35.05
C GLN A 156 -59.33 -31.09 -35.68
N TYR A 157 -59.90 -30.42 -36.69
CA TYR A 157 -59.31 -29.23 -37.30
C TYR A 157 -59.13 -28.09 -36.30
N GLU A 158 -60.16 -27.77 -35.51
CA GLU A 158 -60.10 -26.77 -34.44
C GLU A 158 -58.98 -27.10 -33.41
N ARG A 159 -58.81 -28.38 -33.06
CA ARG A 159 -57.72 -28.83 -32.18
C ARG A 159 -56.33 -28.67 -32.81
N ILE A 160 -56.19 -28.93 -34.11
CA ILE A 160 -54.93 -28.75 -34.84
C ILE A 160 -54.56 -27.27 -34.92
N VAL A 161 -55.53 -26.38 -35.18
CA VAL A 161 -55.31 -24.92 -35.19
C VAL A 161 -54.88 -24.42 -33.81
N ALA A 162 -55.57 -24.82 -32.74
CA ALA A 162 -55.18 -24.45 -31.37
C ALA A 162 -53.77 -24.95 -31.02
N TRP A 163 -53.42 -26.19 -31.39
CA TRP A 163 -52.08 -26.73 -31.19
C TRP A 163 -51.02 -25.97 -32.00
N GLN A 164 -51.31 -25.59 -33.24
CA GLN A 164 -50.41 -24.78 -34.07
C GLN A 164 -50.16 -23.40 -33.45
N GLU A 165 -51.19 -22.74 -32.93
CA GLU A 165 -51.04 -21.47 -32.20
C GLU A 165 -50.16 -21.62 -30.96
N ASP A 166 -50.35 -22.67 -30.16
CA ASP A 166 -49.57 -22.91 -28.95
C ASP A 166 -48.11 -23.25 -29.25
N VAL A 167 -47.85 -24.03 -30.30
CA VAL A 167 -46.48 -24.25 -30.83
C VAL A 167 -45.85 -22.93 -31.27
N GLN A 168 -46.59 -22.06 -31.95
CA GLN A 168 -46.10 -20.74 -32.36
C GLN A 168 -45.81 -19.82 -31.16
N LYS A 169 -46.67 -19.82 -30.13
CA LYS A 169 -46.44 -19.08 -28.86
C LYS A 169 -45.17 -19.56 -28.17
N VAL A 170 -44.96 -20.88 -28.05
CA VAL A 170 -43.76 -21.47 -27.44
C VAL A 170 -42.49 -21.11 -28.22
N HIS A 171 -42.52 -21.20 -29.55
CA HIS A 171 -41.39 -20.79 -30.39
C HIS A 171 -41.05 -19.30 -30.24
N GLN A 172 -42.07 -18.43 -30.17
CA GLN A 172 -41.87 -17.00 -29.98
C GLN A 172 -41.29 -16.72 -28.58
N ALA A 173 -41.83 -17.32 -27.52
CA ALA A 173 -41.28 -17.19 -26.16
C ALA A 173 -39.83 -17.72 -26.03
N HIS A 174 -39.47 -18.78 -26.76
CA HIS A 174 -38.09 -19.28 -26.81
C HIS A 174 -37.16 -18.30 -27.55
N LYS A 175 -37.63 -17.71 -28.65
CA LYS A 175 -36.90 -16.68 -29.41
C LYS A 175 -36.67 -15.42 -28.57
N ASP A 176 -37.66 -14.97 -27.82
CA ASP A 176 -37.55 -13.78 -26.98
C ASP A 176 -36.56 -14.01 -25.82
N LYS A 177 -36.65 -15.16 -25.13
CA LYS A 177 -35.64 -15.57 -24.13
C LYS A 177 -34.22 -15.65 -24.68
N LEU A 178 -34.04 -16.09 -25.92
CA LEU A 178 -32.72 -16.11 -26.58
C LEU A 178 -32.20 -14.70 -26.89
N LEU A 179 -33.09 -13.76 -27.23
CA LEU A 179 -32.72 -12.35 -27.41
C LEU A 179 -32.37 -11.68 -26.07
N GLU A 180 -33.16 -11.91 -25.03
CA GLU A 180 -32.87 -11.44 -23.66
C GLU A 180 -31.51 -11.97 -23.17
N ALA A 181 -31.29 -13.29 -23.27
CA ALA A 181 -30.01 -13.91 -22.92
C ALA A 181 -28.83 -13.34 -23.73
N LYS A 182 -29.03 -13.05 -25.02
CA LYS A 182 -28.01 -12.39 -25.84
C LYS A 182 -27.71 -10.98 -25.35
N THR A 183 -28.73 -10.16 -25.08
CA THR A 183 -28.52 -8.78 -24.58
C THR A 183 -27.82 -8.76 -23.23
N PHE A 184 -28.15 -9.69 -22.33
CA PHE A 184 -27.50 -9.86 -21.03
C PHE A 184 -26.04 -10.32 -21.15
N LEU A 185 -25.73 -11.24 -22.07
CA LEU A 185 -24.34 -11.62 -22.36
C LEU A 185 -23.54 -10.45 -22.96
N GLU A 186 -24.16 -9.56 -23.72
CA GLU A 186 -23.52 -8.35 -24.21
C GLU A 186 -23.30 -7.29 -23.11
N THR A 187 -24.22 -7.09 -22.15
CA THR A 187 -24.00 -6.17 -21.02
C THR A 187 -22.87 -6.67 -20.13
N LEU A 188 -22.89 -7.95 -19.73
CA LEU A 188 -21.80 -8.56 -18.97
C LEU A 188 -20.44 -8.48 -19.70
N ARG A 189 -20.43 -8.57 -21.04
CA ARG A 189 -19.20 -8.37 -21.83
C ARG A 189 -18.70 -6.92 -21.73
N ARG A 190 -19.58 -5.93 -21.91
CA ARG A 190 -19.24 -4.50 -21.79
C ARG A 190 -18.73 -4.17 -20.38
N GLU A 191 -19.37 -4.69 -19.34
CA GLU A 191 -18.96 -4.54 -17.94
C GLU A 191 -17.59 -5.19 -17.68
N LYS A 192 -17.37 -6.43 -18.12
CA LYS A 192 -16.07 -7.11 -18.03
C LYS A 192 -14.96 -6.32 -18.72
N ASP A 193 -15.21 -5.76 -19.90
CA ASP A 193 -14.23 -4.95 -20.62
C ASP A 193 -14.07 -3.55 -20.00
N ASN A 194 -15.05 -3.06 -19.24
CA ASN A 194 -14.91 -1.85 -18.42
C ASN A 194 -14.05 -2.08 -17.19
N LEU A 195 -14.35 -3.12 -16.40
CA LEU A 195 -13.58 -3.51 -15.22
C LEU A 195 -12.12 -3.84 -15.57
N LYS A 196 -11.87 -4.47 -16.73
CA LYS A 196 -10.51 -4.65 -17.24
C LYS A 196 -9.79 -3.32 -17.48
N ARG A 197 -10.44 -2.35 -18.15
CA ARG A 197 -9.86 -1.02 -18.41
C ARG A 197 -9.60 -0.25 -17.11
N GLU A 198 -10.47 -0.37 -16.12
CA GLU A 198 -10.29 0.22 -14.80
C GLU A 198 -9.14 -0.45 -14.03
N LEU A 199 -9.04 -1.78 -14.08
CA LEU A 199 -7.93 -2.53 -13.50
C LEU A 199 -6.58 -2.15 -14.14
N THR A 200 -6.51 -2.04 -15.47
CA THR A 200 -5.28 -1.60 -16.16
C THR A 200 -4.88 -0.19 -15.72
N LYS A 201 -5.83 0.76 -15.65
CA LYS A 201 -5.56 2.11 -15.13
C LYS A 201 -5.09 2.10 -13.69
N ALA A 202 -5.67 1.26 -12.84
CA ALA A 202 -5.26 1.15 -11.43
C ALA A 202 -3.84 0.59 -11.30
N ILE A 203 -3.45 -0.38 -12.15
CA ILE A 203 -2.08 -0.90 -12.23
C ILE A 203 -1.11 0.20 -12.69
N GLU A 204 -1.40 0.88 -13.80
CA GLU A 204 -0.57 1.99 -14.31
C GLU A 204 -0.38 3.10 -13.25
N LEU A 205 -1.43 3.41 -12.49
CA LEU A 205 -1.40 4.45 -11.46
C LEU A 205 -0.60 3.98 -10.22
N ASN A 206 -0.70 2.71 -9.84
CA ASN A 206 0.13 2.09 -8.80
C ASN A 206 1.62 2.03 -9.20
N ASP A 207 1.93 1.68 -10.46
CA ASP A 207 3.30 1.67 -10.98
C ASP A 207 3.90 3.09 -11.00
N ASN A 208 3.08 4.11 -11.32
CA ASN A 208 3.48 5.51 -11.22
C ASN A 208 3.78 5.94 -9.77
N TYR A 209 3.00 5.49 -8.77
CA TYR A 209 3.30 5.72 -7.36
C TYR A 209 4.55 4.96 -6.90
N ALA A 210 4.75 3.72 -7.34
CA ALA A 210 5.95 2.94 -7.04
C ALA A 210 7.22 3.64 -7.57
N CYS A 211 7.18 4.15 -8.80
CA CYS A 211 8.26 4.97 -9.36
C CYS A 211 8.53 6.25 -8.54
N GLN A 212 7.49 6.98 -8.13
CA GLN A 212 7.63 8.17 -7.27
C GLN A 212 8.25 7.83 -5.91
N ILE A 213 7.84 6.71 -5.29
CA ILE A 213 8.41 6.25 -4.01
C ILE A 213 9.90 5.90 -4.17
N VAL A 214 10.30 5.25 -5.27
CA VAL A 214 11.71 4.95 -5.56
C VAL A 214 12.52 6.23 -5.77
N GLU A 215 11.99 7.23 -6.49
CA GLU A 215 12.68 8.50 -6.69
C GLU A 215 12.80 9.31 -5.39
N LEU A 216 11.75 9.36 -4.57
CA LEU A 216 11.78 10.03 -3.26
C LEU A 216 12.77 9.36 -2.30
N LYS A 217 12.84 8.03 -2.28
CA LYS A 217 13.86 7.28 -1.51
C LYS A 217 15.27 7.65 -1.97
N LYS A 218 15.53 7.64 -3.28
CA LYS A 218 16.84 8.03 -3.82
C LYS A 218 17.24 9.45 -3.40
N ARG A 219 16.32 10.42 -3.45
CA ARG A 219 16.55 11.79 -2.98
C ARG A 219 16.81 11.88 -1.46
N LEU A 220 16.22 10.98 -0.67
CA LEU A 220 16.49 10.88 0.77
C LEU A 220 17.89 10.31 1.02
N ASP A 221 18.27 9.23 0.33
CA ASP A 221 19.62 8.64 0.41
C ASP A 221 20.70 9.65 -0.01
N GLU A 222 20.46 10.42 -1.09
CA GLU A 222 21.32 11.54 -1.52
C GLU A 222 21.44 12.62 -0.43
N LYS A 223 20.36 12.91 0.32
CA LYS A 223 20.36 13.89 1.41
C LYS A 223 21.08 13.40 2.67
N ASP A 224 20.91 12.14 3.06
CA ASP A 224 21.60 11.60 4.23
C ASP A 224 23.10 11.41 3.98
N ASN A 225 23.50 11.00 2.77
CA ASN A 225 24.91 11.04 2.35
C ASN A 225 25.48 12.47 2.42
N GLN A 226 24.74 13.47 1.93
CA GLN A 226 25.18 14.86 2.00
C GLN A 226 25.32 15.36 3.46
N ARG A 227 24.42 14.98 4.36
CA ARG A 227 24.52 15.29 5.80
C ARG A 227 25.74 14.62 6.46
N TYR A 228 26.09 13.41 6.04
CA TYR A 228 27.29 12.72 6.52
C TYR A 228 28.57 13.45 6.06
N ASP A 229 28.65 13.81 4.77
CA ASP A 229 29.76 14.61 4.23
C ASP A 229 29.90 15.98 4.92
N ASP A 230 28.78 16.66 5.18
CA ASP A 230 28.78 17.95 5.87
C ASP A 230 29.19 17.82 7.34
N SER A 231 28.81 16.74 8.03
CA SER A 231 29.28 16.43 9.39
C SER A 231 30.80 16.15 9.44
N ILE A 232 31.37 15.54 8.39
CA ILE A 232 32.83 15.37 8.27
C ILE A 232 33.51 16.72 8.08
N LYS A 233 33.00 17.57 7.18
CA LYS A 233 33.54 18.92 6.95
C LYS A 233 33.48 19.78 8.22
N GLU A 234 32.37 19.72 8.96
CA GLU A 234 32.21 20.46 10.23
C GLU A 234 33.23 20.00 11.28
N SER A 235 33.51 18.70 11.35
CA SER A 235 34.54 18.15 12.24
C SER A 235 35.94 18.63 11.85
N GLN A 236 36.25 18.61 10.54
CA GLN A 236 37.52 19.13 10.01
C GLN A 236 37.68 20.64 10.25
N LEU A 237 36.61 21.42 10.12
CA LEU A 237 36.61 22.85 10.42
C LEU A 237 36.89 23.10 11.91
N LYS A 238 36.24 22.38 12.82
CA LYS A 238 36.50 22.48 14.27
C LYS A 238 37.96 22.18 14.64
N ASP A 239 38.59 21.24 13.97
CA ASP A 239 40.02 20.95 14.19
C ASP A 239 40.95 22.01 13.56
N GLN A 240 40.56 22.62 12.45
CA GLN A 240 41.25 23.80 11.90
C GLN A 240 41.10 25.03 12.80
N GLU A 241 39.91 25.28 13.36
CA GLU A 241 39.63 26.38 14.29
C GLU A 241 40.47 26.27 15.56
N LYS A 242 40.55 25.08 16.18
CA LYS A 242 41.47 24.83 17.31
C LYS A 242 42.92 25.18 16.94
N LYS A 243 43.38 24.71 15.78
CA LYS A 243 44.75 24.94 15.30
C LYS A 243 45.03 26.43 15.02
N ILE A 244 44.04 27.18 14.54
CA ILE A 244 44.13 28.64 14.40
C ILE A 244 44.25 29.28 15.78
N SER A 245 43.40 28.89 16.74
CA SER A 245 43.44 29.42 18.11
C SER A 245 44.78 29.16 18.81
N ASP A 246 45.34 27.94 18.67
CA ASP A 246 46.67 27.60 19.19
C ASP A 246 47.77 28.48 18.58
N LEU A 247 47.71 28.75 17.26
CA LEU A 247 48.68 29.62 16.56
C LEU A 247 48.54 31.09 16.94
N GLU A 248 47.31 31.59 17.17
CA GLU A 248 47.05 32.93 17.69
C GLU A 248 47.62 33.10 19.10
N LEU A 249 47.46 32.09 19.96
CA LEU A 249 47.99 32.07 21.33
C LEU A 249 49.53 32.05 21.31
N GLN A 250 50.15 31.25 20.43
CA GLN A 250 51.60 31.27 20.21
C GLN A 250 52.10 32.64 19.71
N LEU A 251 51.41 33.25 18.73
CA LEU A 251 51.76 34.59 18.23
C LEU A 251 51.67 35.67 19.32
N ASN A 252 50.66 35.59 20.18
CA ASN A 252 50.50 36.52 21.30
C ASN A 252 51.61 36.34 22.34
N ASN A 253 51.96 35.09 22.70
CA ASN A 253 53.08 34.79 23.59
C ASN A 253 54.41 35.33 23.05
N MET A 254 54.74 35.07 21.78
CA MET A 254 55.94 35.66 21.14
C MET A 254 55.89 37.19 21.09
N SER A 255 54.71 37.81 21.02
CA SER A 255 54.55 39.27 21.07
C SER A 255 54.84 39.81 22.48
N ILE A 256 54.49 39.07 23.53
CA ILE A 256 54.81 39.40 24.92
C ILE A 256 56.32 39.22 25.17
N GLU A 257 56.91 38.10 24.75
CA GLU A 257 58.35 37.85 24.85
C GLU A 257 59.17 38.95 24.16
N LYS A 258 58.81 39.34 22.93
CA LYS A 258 59.47 40.46 22.23
C LYS A 258 59.36 41.80 22.95
N LYS A 259 58.26 42.07 23.66
CA LYS A 259 58.14 43.29 24.48
C LYS A 259 59.04 43.22 25.71
N GLN A 260 59.10 42.06 26.38
CA GLN A 260 59.98 41.82 27.51
C GLN A 260 61.46 41.95 27.11
N ASP A 261 61.86 41.39 25.97
CA ASP A 261 63.22 41.53 25.43
C ASP A 261 63.58 43.00 25.15
N GLU A 262 62.68 43.77 24.54
CA GLU A 262 62.92 45.19 24.26
C GLU A 262 62.93 46.04 25.56
N GLU A 263 62.13 45.70 26.57
CA GLU A 263 62.20 46.29 27.91
C GLU A 263 63.54 45.97 28.62
N GLN A 264 63.98 44.71 28.57
CA GLN A 264 65.28 44.29 29.11
C GLN A 264 66.43 45.00 28.41
N LYS A 265 66.42 45.08 27.07
CA LYS A 265 67.40 45.79 26.26
C LYS A 265 67.46 47.28 26.58
N ASN A 266 66.30 47.92 26.79
CA ASN A 266 66.24 49.31 27.27
C ASN A 266 66.81 49.47 28.69
N MET A 267 66.58 48.50 29.59
CA MET A 267 67.16 48.51 30.93
C MET A 267 68.68 48.30 30.92
N VAL A 268 69.20 47.37 30.11
CA VAL A 268 70.64 47.17 29.88
C VAL A 268 71.28 48.45 29.33
N SER A 269 70.65 49.10 28.36
CA SER A 269 71.13 50.38 27.80
C SER A 269 71.24 51.48 28.87
N LYS A 270 70.23 51.62 29.75
CA LYS A 270 70.27 52.55 30.90
C LYS A 270 71.37 52.21 31.90
N LEU A 271 71.52 50.94 32.26
CA LEU A 271 72.59 50.49 33.15
C LEU A 271 73.98 50.76 32.56
N GLN A 272 74.13 50.61 31.24
CA GLN A 272 75.37 50.88 30.53
C GLN A 272 75.67 52.39 30.43
N ALA A 273 74.65 53.24 30.33
CA ALA A 273 74.80 54.68 30.45
C ALA A 273 75.26 55.10 31.86
N HIS A 274 74.63 54.58 32.93
CA HIS A 274 75.07 54.84 34.30
C HIS A 274 76.48 54.29 34.59
N LEU A 275 76.85 53.14 34.02
CA LEU A 275 78.21 52.62 34.13
C LEU A 275 79.23 53.59 33.49
N ASN A 276 78.89 54.16 32.33
CA ASN A 276 79.73 55.17 31.68
C ASN A 276 79.81 56.47 32.51
N GLU A 277 78.70 56.95 33.09
CA GLU A 277 78.70 58.08 34.03
C GLU A 277 79.62 57.82 35.23
N ILE A 278 79.53 56.65 35.86
CA ILE A 278 80.40 56.27 36.99
C ILE A 278 81.87 56.17 36.57
N ILE A 279 82.16 55.76 35.33
CA ILE A 279 83.52 55.74 34.78
C ILE A 279 84.03 57.17 34.54
N GLU A 280 83.22 58.07 33.98
CA GLU A 280 83.52 59.50 33.82
C GLU A 280 83.77 60.17 35.18
N GLU A 281 82.88 59.96 36.16
CA GLU A 281 83.02 60.45 37.53
C GLU A 281 84.31 59.93 38.17
N ARG A 282 84.57 58.62 38.09
CA ARG A 282 85.81 57.99 38.58
C ARG A 282 87.05 58.59 37.92
N ASN A 283 87.04 58.80 36.61
CA ASN A 283 88.15 59.40 35.88
C ASN A 283 88.38 60.85 36.34
N SER A 284 87.31 61.65 36.49
CA SER A 284 87.38 63.02 37.01
C SER A 284 87.90 63.08 38.46
N ALA A 285 87.49 62.13 39.29
CA ALA A 285 87.95 61.99 40.68
C ALA A 285 89.41 61.52 40.74
N ASN A 286 89.85 60.68 39.80
CA ASN A 286 91.23 60.23 39.70
C ASN A 286 92.15 61.37 39.22
N ILE A 287 91.69 62.21 38.28
CA ILE A 287 92.38 63.46 37.91
C ILE A 287 92.50 64.38 39.13
N LYS A 288 91.39 64.63 39.85
CA LYS A 288 91.41 65.43 41.10
C LYS A 288 92.29 64.83 42.19
N MET A 289 92.36 63.50 42.31
CA MET A 289 93.29 62.86 43.25
C MET A 289 94.75 63.07 42.86
N GLU A 290 95.06 63.11 41.56
CA GLU A 290 96.43 63.37 41.09
C GLU A 290 96.79 64.86 41.20
N GLU A 291 95.85 65.76 40.94
CA GLU A 291 95.96 67.20 41.26
C GLU A 291 96.20 67.41 42.76
N LEU A 292 95.39 66.77 43.62
CA LEU A 292 95.55 66.83 45.08
C LEU A 292 96.84 66.16 45.56
N ARG A 293 97.38 65.15 44.86
CA ARG A 293 98.72 64.57 45.15
C ARG A 293 99.84 65.53 44.78
N ALA A 294 99.74 66.21 43.64
CA ALA A 294 100.69 67.26 43.27
C ALA A 294 100.60 68.46 44.24
N GLU A 295 99.39 68.84 44.66
CA GLU A 295 99.18 69.86 45.68
C GLU A 295 99.72 69.40 47.04
N LEU A 296 99.48 68.14 47.46
CA LEU A 296 100.07 67.54 48.66
C LEU A 296 101.59 67.55 48.62
N PHE A 297 102.22 67.18 47.50
CA PHE A 297 103.67 67.25 47.34
C PHE A 297 104.20 68.68 47.53
N SER A 298 103.51 69.68 46.96
CA SER A 298 103.83 71.10 47.18
C SER A 298 103.57 71.54 48.63
N LYS A 299 102.56 70.96 49.30
CA LYS A 299 102.20 71.24 50.69
C LYS A 299 103.18 70.59 51.65
N THR A 300 103.68 69.38 51.41
CA THR A 300 104.72 68.72 52.22
C THR A 300 106.03 69.49 52.18
N GLN A 301 106.44 69.99 51.00
CA GLN A 301 107.56 70.93 50.89
C GLN A 301 107.32 72.25 51.65
N ARG A 302 106.05 72.69 51.73
CA ARG A 302 105.62 73.81 52.60
C ARG A 302 105.48 73.40 54.07
N GLU A 303 105.30 72.13 54.37
CA GLU A 303 105.06 71.57 55.70
C GLU A 303 106.36 71.44 56.46
N GLU A 304 107.49 71.11 55.81
CA GLU A 304 108.83 71.28 56.40
C GLU A 304 109.11 72.76 56.76
N SER A 305 108.66 73.70 55.91
CA SER A 305 108.76 75.14 56.18
C SER A 305 107.80 75.61 57.29
N LEU A 306 106.62 74.99 57.41
CA LEU A 306 105.61 75.31 58.42
C LEU A 306 105.81 74.54 59.73
N HIS A 307 106.56 73.44 59.77
CA HIS A 307 106.90 72.71 61.01
C HIS A 307 107.78 73.56 61.94
N MET A 308 108.45 74.59 61.41
CA MET A 308 109.16 75.64 62.15
C MET A 308 108.24 76.75 62.72
N THR A 309 107.00 76.87 62.24
CA THR A 309 106.07 77.94 62.64
C THR A 309 104.76 77.43 63.28
N ILE A 310 104.45 76.15 63.13
CA ILE A 310 103.28 75.47 63.71
C ILE A 310 103.46 75.09 65.20
N THR A 311 104.64 75.30 65.79
CA THR A 311 104.81 75.32 67.26
C THR A 311 104.17 76.55 67.91
N SER A 312 103.81 77.59 67.13
CA SER A 312 103.37 78.89 67.65
C SER A 312 101.85 79.05 67.76
N LEU A 313 101.10 78.78 66.68
CA LEU A 313 99.66 79.12 66.61
C LEU A 313 98.84 78.07 65.86
N LYS A 314 98.26 77.13 66.59
CA LYS A 314 97.14 76.28 66.12
C LYS A 314 96.09 76.02 67.21
N SER A 315 95.65 77.09 67.85
CA SER A 315 94.37 77.10 68.57
C SER A 315 93.21 77.40 67.60
N GLN A 316 92.24 76.48 67.49
CA GLN A 316 90.80 76.66 67.16
C GLN A 316 90.28 76.47 65.70
N MET A 317 88.96 76.21 65.61
CA MET A 317 88.17 75.31 64.70
C MET A 317 86.73 75.84 64.48
N GLU A 318 85.86 75.43 63.52
CA GLU A 318 85.99 74.63 62.27
C GLU A 318 84.86 74.93 61.22
N ALA A 319 83.77 74.14 61.06
CA ALA A 319 82.91 74.16 59.85
C ALA A 319 81.38 73.87 60.00
N LEU A 320 80.56 74.29 59.00
CA LEU A 320 79.38 73.66 58.26
C LEU A 320 78.28 72.80 58.97
N ALA A 321 77.09 72.40 58.44
CA ALA A 321 76.18 72.72 57.28
C ALA A 321 74.81 71.96 57.43
N PRO A 322 73.68 72.33 56.72
CA PRO A 322 72.48 71.45 56.67
C PRO A 322 71.80 71.20 55.28
N ALA A 323 70.78 70.32 55.25
CA ALA A 323 70.02 69.83 54.06
C ALA A 323 68.48 69.76 54.31
N GLU A 324 67.66 69.36 53.30
CA GLU A 324 66.17 69.53 53.25
C GLU A 324 65.38 68.30 52.70
N GLU A 325 64.08 68.18 53.06
CA GLU A 325 63.27 66.95 52.88
C GLU A 325 61.73 67.23 52.72
N VAL A 326 61.19 67.39 51.49
CA VAL A 326 59.75 67.76 51.26
C VAL A 326 59.02 66.96 50.14
N LYS A 327 59.68 66.05 49.40
CA LYS A 327 59.17 65.60 48.07
C LYS A 327 58.16 64.45 48.06
N THR A 328 57.96 63.71 49.15
CA THR A 328 57.32 62.37 49.17
C THR A 328 55.79 62.34 49.25
N LEU A 329 55.13 63.40 49.72
CA LEU A 329 53.68 63.35 50.04
C LEU A 329 52.73 63.65 48.85
N ARG A 330 53.24 64.11 47.69
CA ARG A 330 52.39 64.45 46.54
C ARG A 330 52.07 63.28 45.60
N THR A 331 52.88 62.23 45.58
CA THR A 331 52.71 61.08 44.68
C THR A 331 51.55 60.17 45.09
N GLN A 332 51.41 59.91 46.39
CA GLN A 332 50.44 58.94 46.93
C GLN A 332 48.97 59.30 46.66
N LEU A 333 48.64 60.60 46.54
CA LEU A 333 47.27 61.06 46.27
C LEU A 333 46.82 60.85 44.81
N GLY A 334 47.75 60.80 43.86
CA GLY A 334 47.45 60.57 42.44
C GLY A 334 47.11 59.10 42.14
N GLU A 335 47.71 58.18 42.89
CA GLU A 335 47.55 56.73 42.69
C GLU A 335 46.15 56.25 43.11
N THR A 336 45.62 56.80 44.21
CA THR A 336 44.26 56.48 44.70
C THR A 336 43.16 56.96 43.76
N GLN A 337 43.31 58.14 43.15
CA GLN A 337 42.35 58.67 42.17
C GLN A 337 42.22 57.74 40.96
N ASN A 338 43.36 57.24 40.45
CA ASN A 338 43.41 56.37 39.28
C ASN A 338 42.92 54.94 39.54
N ALA A 339 42.85 54.49 40.79
CA ALA A 339 42.26 53.21 41.15
C ALA A 339 40.72 53.24 41.06
N LEU A 340 40.10 54.33 41.52
CA LEU A 340 38.65 54.48 41.56
C LEU A 340 38.01 54.45 40.16
N THR A 341 38.56 55.20 39.19
CA THR A 341 38.05 55.23 37.80
C THR A 341 38.08 53.85 37.13
N ARG A 342 39.07 52.99 37.47
CA ARG A 342 39.18 51.62 36.94
C ARG A 342 38.11 50.68 37.52
N MET A 343 37.72 50.89 38.78
CA MET A 343 36.61 50.16 39.42
C MET A 343 35.25 50.52 38.80
N GLU A 344 35.03 51.79 38.48
CA GLU A 344 33.76 52.22 37.86
C GLU A 344 33.60 51.69 36.43
N ALA A 345 34.68 51.69 35.64
CA ALA A 345 34.69 51.13 34.30
C ALA A 345 34.43 49.61 34.27
N THR A 346 34.99 48.85 35.23
CA THR A 346 34.75 47.40 35.34
C THR A 346 33.33 47.09 35.82
N ARG A 347 32.80 47.84 36.79
CA ARG A 347 31.40 47.76 37.22
C ARG A 347 30.42 47.99 36.06
N SER A 348 30.71 48.98 35.19
CA SER A 348 29.84 49.30 34.05
C SER A 348 29.75 48.13 33.05
N ARG A 349 30.87 47.48 32.73
CA ARG A 349 30.89 46.29 31.86
C ARG A 349 30.10 45.11 32.43
N ALA A 350 30.22 44.86 33.73
CA ALA A 350 29.48 43.78 34.39
C ALA A 350 27.95 43.97 34.29
N TYR A 351 27.46 45.22 34.40
CA TYR A 351 26.04 45.50 34.21
C TYR A 351 25.55 45.30 32.77
N SER A 352 26.38 45.57 31.76
CA SER A 352 26.03 45.25 30.36
C SER A 352 25.91 43.75 30.14
N GLN A 353 26.88 42.95 30.61
CA GLN A 353 26.85 41.50 30.48
C GLN A 353 25.64 40.85 31.17
N VAL A 354 25.25 41.35 32.35
CA VAL A 354 24.04 40.87 33.03
C VAL A 354 22.78 41.17 32.23
N ARG A 355 22.72 42.28 31.49
CA ARG A 355 21.60 42.59 30.60
C ARG A 355 21.56 41.66 29.40
N GLU A 356 22.69 41.50 28.69
CA GLU A 356 22.83 40.61 27.53
C GLU A 356 22.37 39.18 27.89
N LEU A 357 22.87 38.62 29.00
CA LEU A 357 22.45 37.30 29.49
C LEU A 357 20.96 37.23 29.90
N THR A 358 20.36 38.35 30.34
CA THR A 358 18.93 38.42 30.67
C THR A 358 18.06 38.41 29.41
N ASP A 359 18.50 39.12 28.36
CA ASP A 359 17.83 39.18 27.07
C ASP A 359 17.92 37.80 26.37
N GLU A 360 19.10 37.16 26.35
CA GLU A 360 19.30 35.78 25.86
C GLU A 360 18.40 34.76 26.60
N LEU A 361 18.34 34.82 27.93
CA LEU A 361 17.46 33.96 28.72
C LEU A 361 15.97 34.19 28.43
N SER A 362 15.58 35.40 28.02
CA SER A 362 14.21 35.71 27.61
C SER A 362 13.87 35.10 26.24
N GLU A 363 14.82 35.14 25.30
CA GLU A 363 14.65 34.60 23.95
C GLU A 363 14.64 33.06 23.96
N VAL A 364 15.56 32.42 24.69
CA VAL A 364 15.55 30.95 24.87
C VAL A 364 14.24 30.47 25.49
N ARG A 365 13.66 31.22 26.46
CA ARG A 365 12.34 30.90 27.03
C ARG A 365 11.21 31.00 26.00
N SER A 366 11.23 32.02 25.15
CA SER A 366 10.26 32.20 24.06
C SER A 366 10.32 31.04 23.06
N GLN A 367 11.54 30.66 22.64
CA GLN A 367 11.76 29.52 21.75
C GLN A 367 11.30 28.19 22.36
N LEU A 368 11.53 27.99 23.67
CA LEU A 368 11.12 26.77 24.37
C LEU A 368 9.58 26.64 24.47
N GLU A 369 8.87 27.73 24.76
CA GLU A 369 7.39 27.70 24.78
C GLU A 369 6.79 27.53 23.38
N SER A 370 7.43 28.07 22.34
CA SER A 370 7.06 27.83 20.92
C SER A 370 7.24 26.35 20.52
N LEU A 371 8.41 25.77 20.79
CA LEU A 371 8.70 24.34 20.53
C LEU A 371 7.75 23.41 21.29
N LYS A 372 7.44 23.74 22.55
CA LYS A 372 6.48 23.01 23.39
C LYS A 372 5.06 23.07 22.81
N SER A 373 4.62 24.24 22.34
CA SER A 373 3.32 24.40 21.67
C SER A 373 3.24 23.58 20.39
N GLN A 374 4.27 23.64 19.53
CA GLN A 374 4.34 22.85 18.29
C GLN A 374 4.39 21.34 18.56
N THR A 375 5.07 20.91 19.63
CA THR A 375 5.11 19.50 20.04
C THR A 375 3.74 19.02 20.51
N GLN A 376 3.00 19.85 21.24
CA GLN A 376 1.64 19.54 21.70
C GLN A 376 0.64 19.50 20.53
N GLU A 377 0.81 20.36 19.53
CA GLU A 377 0.00 20.35 18.30
C GLU A 377 0.20 19.05 17.50
N ARG A 378 1.46 18.70 17.17
CA ARG A 378 1.77 17.41 16.50
C ARG A 378 1.31 16.19 17.29
N SER A 379 1.26 16.27 18.61
CA SER A 379 0.75 15.18 19.45
C SER A 379 -0.75 14.97 19.23
N ARG A 380 -1.54 16.05 19.10
CA ARG A 380 -2.97 15.98 18.77
C ARG A 380 -3.20 15.50 17.34
N ASP A 381 -2.43 15.98 16.38
CA ASP A 381 -2.52 15.51 14.99
C ASP A 381 -2.24 13.99 14.92
N SER A 382 -1.21 13.53 15.63
CA SER A 382 -0.89 12.09 15.74
C SER A 382 -1.94 11.27 16.50
N GLU A 383 -2.73 11.87 17.40
CA GLU A 383 -3.88 11.21 18.05
C GLU A 383 -5.03 11.03 17.05
N LEU A 384 -5.34 12.05 16.25
CA LEU A 384 -6.36 11.99 15.19
C LEU A 384 -6.00 10.98 14.09
N ASP A 385 -4.76 10.99 13.61
CA ASP A 385 -4.24 10.01 12.64
C ASP A 385 -4.32 8.57 13.19
N HIS A 386 -4.17 8.39 14.50
CA HIS A 386 -4.29 7.10 15.15
C HIS A 386 -5.74 6.61 15.21
N GLU A 387 -6.69 7.51 15.52
CA GLU A 387 -8.13 7.20 15.49
C GLU A 387 -8.58 6.83 14.07
N GLU A 388 -8.17 7.57 13.03
CA GLU A 388 -8.45 7.23 11.63
C GLU A 388 -7.87 5.85 11.26
N MET A 389 -6.61 5.58 11.62
CA MET A 389 -5.97 4.28 11.40
C MET A 389 -6.73 3.13 12.10
N CYS A 390 -7.28 3.37 13.29
CA CYS A 390 -8.10 2.38 14.01
C CYS A 390 -9.41 2.09 13.28
N VAL A 391 -10.10 3.12 12.75
CA VAL A 391 -11.32 2.94 11.95
C VAL A 391 -11.03 2.20 10.64
N LEU A 392 -9.95 2.57 9.93
CA LEU A 392 -9.55 1.90 8.69
C LEU A 392 -9.16 0.43 8.90
N LYS A 393 -8.50 0.09 10.01
CA LYS A 393 -8.22 -1.30 10.39
C LYS A 393 -9.51 -2.08 10.65
N MET A 394 -10.45 -1.50 11.41
CA MET A 394 -11.75 -2.13 11.66
C MET A 394 -12.51 -2.40 10.36
N GLN A 395 -12.52 -1.45 9.42
CA GLN A 395 -13.13 -1.62 8.10
C GLN A 395 -12.45 -2.75 7.29
N MET A 396 -11.12 -2.85 7.34
CA MET A 396 -10.36 -3.92 6.69
C MET A 396 -10.67 -5.29 7.28
N ASP A 397 -10.79 -5.41 8.60
CA ASP A 397 -11.14 -6.65 9.29
C ASP A 397 -12.59 -7.11 8.98
N VAL A 398 -13.53 -6.17 8.85
CA VAL A 398 -14.90 -6.46 8.38
C VAL A 398 -14.87 -7.01 6.94
N TYR A 399 -14.25 -6.30 5.99
CA TYR A 399 -14.19 -6.77 4.60
C TYR A 399 -13.45 -8.11 4.43
N LYS A 400 -12.43 -8.36 5.25
CA LYS A 400 -11.76 -9.65 5.31
C LYS A 400 -12.71 -10.76 5.78
N THR A 401 -13.48 -10.49 6.84
CA THR A 401 -14.46 -11.43 7.40
C THR A 401 -15.57 -11.73 6.38
N ASP A 402 -16.14 -10.69 5.75
CA ASP A 402 -17.17 -10.82 4.70
C ASP A 402 -16.66 -11.67 3.53
N PHE A 403 -15.41 -11.45 3.09
CA PHE A 403 -14.81 -12.21 2.00
C PHE A 403 -14.53 -13.69 2.37
N GLU A 404 -14.16 -13.95 3.62
CA GLU A 404 -14.01 -15.32 4.15
C GLU A 404 -15.37 -16.03 4.33
N GLU A 405 -16.44 -15.30 4.63
CA GLU A 405 -17.82 -15.82 4.66
C GLU A 405 -18.37 -16.11 3.27
N GLU A 406 -18.20 -15.19 2.33
CA GLU A 406 -18.57 -15.37 0.93
C GLU A 406 -17.83 -16.55 0.28
N ARG A 407 -16.54 -16.75 0.61
CA ARG A 407 -15.80 -17.94 0.19
C ARG A 407 -16.39 -19.22 0.77
N ARG A 408 -16.65 -19.26 2.08
CA ARG A 408 -17.26 -20.44 2.76
C ARG A 408 -18.64 -20.76 2.18
N ALA A 409 -19.47 -19.75 1.91
CA ALA A 409 -20.77 -19.93 1.26
C ALA A 409 -20.64 -20.52 -0.15
N ARG A 410 -19.68 -20.05 -0.96
CA ARG A 410 -19.39 -20.60 -2.30
C ARG A 410 -18.89 -22.04 -2.25
N GLU A 411 -18.09 -22.41 -1.24
CA GLU A 411 -17.63 -23.79 -1.04
C GLU A 411 -18.79 -24.73 -0.68
N VAL A 412 -19.72 -24.28 0.17
CA VAL A 412 -20.96 -25.04 0.48
C VAL A 412 -21.82 -25.21 -0.78
N ILE A 413 -22.12 -24.13 -1.50
CA ILE A 413 -22.92 -24.18 -2.74
C ILE A 413 -22.27 -25.10 -3.78
N LYS A 414 -20.93 -25.08 -3.92
CA LYS A 414 -20.21 -26.00 -4.79
C LYS A 414 -20.40 -27.45 -4.33
N GLY A 415 -20.23 -27.73 -3.04
CA GLY A 415 -20.42 -29.07 -2.48
C GLY A 415 -21.86 -29.60 -2.66
N GLU A 416 -22.87 -28.74 -2.55
CA GLU A 416 -24.26 -29.10 -2.84
C GLU A 416 -24.48 -29.35 -4.34
N LYS A 417 -23.92 -28.50 -5.21
CA LYS A 417 -23.97 -28.70 -6.67
C LYS A 417 -23.34 -30.04 -7.08
N ASP A 418 -22.15 -30.35 -6.56
CA ASP A 418 -21.43 -31.58 -6.89
C ASP A 418 -22.21 -32.83 -6.41
N ARG A 419 -22.89 -32.77 -5.24
CA ARG A 419 -23.82 -33.82 -4.77
C ARG A 419 -25.06 -33.98 -5.65
N LEU A 420 -25.71 -32.87 -6.03
CA LEU A 420 -26.88 -32.90 -6.91
C LEU A 420 -26.53 -33.41 -8.31
N GLU A 421 -25.31 -33.15 -8.78
CA GLU A 421 -24.80 -33.69 -10.04
C GLU A 421 -24.56 -35.21 -9.96
N GLU A 422 -24.02 -35.71 -8.84
CA GLU A 422 -23.90 -37.14 -8.56
C GLU A 422 -25.27 -37.84 -8.48
N ASP A 423 -26.23 -37.26 -7.75
CA ASP A 423 -27.60 -37.78 -7.64
C ASP A 423 -28.31 -37.81 -9.01
N LEU A 424 -28.15 -36.76 -9.82
CA LEU A 424 -28.68 -36.71 -11.19
C LEU A 424 -28.09 -37.85 -12.04
N GLN A 425 -26.77 -38.07 -11.98
CA GLN A 425 -26.10 -39.15 -12.70
C GLN A 425 -26.54 -40.54 -12.20
N ASN A 426 -26.74 -40.71 -10.88
CA ASN A 426 -27.27 -41.94 -10.28
C ASN A 426 -28.69 -42.24 -10.81
N ILE A 427 -29.57 -41.23 -10.83
CA ILE A 427 -30.94 -41.35 -11.34
C ILE A 427 -30.95 -41.60 -12.85
N GLN A 428 -30.10 -40.93 -13.63
CA GLN A 428 -29.95 -41.17 -15.07
C GLN A 428 -29.50 -42.60 -15.37
N ARG A 429 -28.46 -43.10 -14.69
CA ARG A 429 -28.00 -44.50 -14.81
C ARG A 429 -29.12 -45.49 -14.47
N ARG A 430 -29.89 -45.25 -13.40
CA ARG A 430 -31.01 -46.11 -13.02
C ARG A 430 -32.16 -46.07 -14.03
N ASN A 431 -32.49 -44.90 -14.57
CA ASN A 431 -33.50 -44.77 -15.62
C ASN A 431 -33.06 -45.48 -16.92
N GLN A 432 -31.78 -45.40 -17.28
CA GLN A 432 -31.23 -46.14 -18.42
C GLN A 432 -31.33 -47.66 -18.20
N GLN A 433 -30.93 -48.15 -17.03
CA GLN A 433 -31.09 -49.57 -16.67
C GLN A 433 -32.55 -50.04 -16.77
N LEU A 434 -33.50 -49.26 -16.24
CA LEU A 434 -34.93 -49.58 -16.34
C LEU A 434 -35.46 -49.53 -17.79
N GLN A 435 -34.93 -48.64 -18.63
CA GLN A 435 -35.24 -48.62 -20.07
C GLN A 435 -34.70 -49.86 -20.77
N GLU A 436 -33.46 -50.27 -20.48
CA GLU A 436 -32.83 -51.48 -21.01
C GLU A 436 -33.60 -52.74 -20.54
N GLU A 437 -34.01 -52.83 -19.27
CA GLU A 437 -34.89 -53.90 -18.76
C GLU A 437 -36.24 -53.95 -19.50
N ILE A 438 -36.88 -52.79 -19.72
CA ILE A 438 -38.14 -52.70 -20.48
C ILE A 438 -37.93 -53.13 -21.95
N GLU A 439 -36.79 -52.80 -22.56
CA GLU A 439 -36.47 -53.23 -23.93
C GLU A 439 -36.16 -54.72 -24.03
N LEU A 440 -35.46 -55.29 -23.05
CA LEU A 440 -35.24 -56.73 -22.95
C LEU A 440 -36.57 -57.48 -22.77
N LEU A 441 -37.43 -57.03 -21.86
CA LEU A 441 -38.77 -57.61 -21.66
C LEU A 441 -39.66 -57.48 -22.91
N ARG A 442 -39.53 -56.41 -23.70
CA ARG A 442 -40.21 -56.29 -25.01
C ARG A 442 -39.64 -57.22 -26.07
N ARG A 443 -38.33 -57.51 -26.03
CA ARG A 443 -37.62 -58.37 -26.99
C ARG A 443 -37.84 -59.85 -26.72
N GLU A 444 -37.85 -60.24 -25.44
CA GLU A 444 -38.17 -61.59 -24.97
C GLU A 444 -39.69 -61.85 -25.01
N GLY A 445 -40.49 -60.84 -24.68
CA GLY A 445 -41.96 -60.83 -24.72
C GLY A 445 -42.54 -60.71 -26.13
N ASN A 446 -42.06 -61.51 -27.09
CA ASN A 446 -42.52 -61.51 -28.48
C ASN A 446 -43.89 -62.21 -28.63
N ASN A 447 -44.92 -61.76 -27.89
CA ASN A 447 -46.36 -61.98 -28.13
C ASN A 447 -47.29 -61.29 -27.08
N PHE A 448 -47.07 -60.01 -26.71
CA PHE A 448 -48.12 -59.22 -26.03
C PHE A 448 -48.21 -57.78 -26.54
N VAL A 449 -48.88 -57.61 -27.68
CA VAL A 449 -49.49 -56.32 -28.05
C VAL A 449 -50.66 -56.08 -27.10
N ILE A 450 -50.45 -55.28 -26.06
CA ILE A 450 -51.53 -54.79 -25.19
C ILE A 450 -52.32 -53.73 -25.97
N PRO A 451 -53.61 -53.95 -26.29
CA PRO A 451 -54.41 -52.93 -26.98
C PRO A 451 -54.68 -51.72 -26.08
N PRO A 452 -54.83 -50.50 -26.64
CA PRO A 452 -55.22 -49.33 -25.85
C PRO A 452 -56.62 -49.55 -25.27
N ARG A 453 -56.71 -49.62 -23.94
CA ARG A 453 -57.95 -49.86 -23.21
C ARG A 453 -58.82 -48.60 -23.19
N PRO A 454 -60.11 -48.65 -23.57
CA PRO A 454 -60.99 -47.48 -23.46
C PRO A 454 -61.25 -47.13 -21.99
N SER A 455 -61.27 -45.82 -21.70
CA SER A 455 -61.51 -45.26 -20.37
C SER A 455 -63.00 -45.32 -19.99
N PRO A 456 -63.37 -45.90 -18.82
CA PRO A 456 -64.74 -45.82 -18.27
C PRO A 456 -65.06 -44.41 -17.75
N PRO A 457 -66.35 -44.07 -17.53
CA PRO A 457 -66.76 -42.73 -17.16
C PRO A 457 -66.43 -42.35 -15.71
N ARG A 458 -66.25 -41.04 -15.54
CA ARG A 458 -66.07 -40.27 -14.31
C ARG A 458 -67.12 -40.61 -13.23
N VAL A 459 -66.65 -40.94 -12.02
CA VAL A 459 -67.42 -40.91 -10.76
C VAL A 459 -66.57 -40.18 -9.70
N GLU A 460 -67.24 -39.43 -8.82
CA GLU A 460 -66.67 -38.56 -7.80
C GLU A 460 -65.57 -39.15 -6.87
N GLN A 461 -64.68 -38.25 -6.47
CA GLN A 461 -64.05 -38.13 -5.13
C GLN A 461 -63.39 -39.37 -4.49
N ILE A 462 -62.06 -39.31 -4.37
CA ILE A 462 -61.37 -39.33 -3.07
C ILE A 462 -60.13 -38.42 -3.18
N ARG A 463 -59.86 -37.64 -2.12
CA ARG A 463 -58.69 -36.74 -2.03
C ARG A 463 -57.45 -37.52 -1.61
N GLN A 464 -56.30 -37.24 -2.21
CA GLN A 464 -54.97 -37.30 -1.56
C GLN A 464 -53.93 -36.49 -2.40
N PRO A 465 -52.74 -36.16 -1.86
CA PRO A 465 -52.37 -34.76 -1.73
C PRO A 465 -51.54 -34.19 -2.89
N SER A 466 -51.83 -32.95 -3.25
CA SER A 466 -51.05 -32.16 -4.19
C SER A 466 -49.68 -31.81 -3.61
N ALA A 467 -48.63 -31.93 -4.42
CA ALA A 467 -47.39 -31.18 -4.20
C ALA A 467 -47.69 -29.65 -4.24
N PRO A 468 -46.86 -28.80 -3.62
CA PRO A 468 -47.18 -27.38 -3.49
C PRO A 468 -47.13 -26.69 -4.86
N SER A 469 -48.29 -26.24 -5.34
CA SER A 469 -48.35 -25.23 -6.39
C SER A 469 -47.73 -23.93 -5.88
N PRO A 470 -46.86 -23.24 -6.64
CA PRO A 470 -46.46 -21.89 -6.26
C PRO A 470 -47.71 -21.01 -6.25
N SER A 471 -47.95 -20.41 -5.08
CA SER A 471 -48.73 -19.18 -4.84
C SER A 471 -49.96 -18.94 -5.71
N ARG A 472 -51.12 -18.88 -5.04
CA ARG A 472 -52.19 -17.93 -5.40
C ARG A 472 -51.55 -16.59 -5.80
N ASN A 473 -52.07 -15.91 -6.82
CA ASN A 473 -51.78 -14.48 -7.00
C ASN A 473 -52.35 -13.73 -5.79
N GLU A 474 -51.54 -13.59 -4.75
CA GLU A 474 -51.79 -12.69 -3.63
C GLU A 474 -51.64 -11.28 -4.16
N LEU A 475 -52.77 -10.72 -4.59
CA LEU A 475 -52.90 -9.32 -4.95
C LEU A 475 -52.32 -8.48 -3.81
N LEU A 476 -51.15 -7.89 -4.06
CA LEU A 476 -50.42 -7.08 -3.10
C LEU A 476 -51.19 -5.78 -2.89
N ARG A 477 -51.54 -5.46 -1.64
CA ARG A 477 -52.44 -4.34 -1.33
C ARG A 477 -51.71 -3.21 -0.62
N CYS A 478 -52.01 -1.98 -1.05
CA CYS A 478 -51.54 -0.78 -0.36
C CYS A 478 -52.21 -0.68 1.02
N PRO A 479 -51.47 -0.64 2.14
CA PRO A 479 -52.08 -0.62 3.47
C PRO A 479 -52.87 0.67 3.77
N LYS A 480 -52.63 1.76 3.02
CA LYS A 480 -53.28 3.05 3.21
C LYS A 480 -54.63 3.18 2.50
N CYS A 481 -54.78 2.63 1.31
CA CYS A 481 -55.99 2.76 0.47
C CYS A 481 -56.62 1.43 0.03
N ASN A 482 -56.00 0.31 0.41
CA ASN A 482 -56.42 -1.08 0.12
C ASN A 482 -56.53 -1.48 -1.37
N PHE A 483 -56.00 -0.64 -2.27
CA PHE A 483 -55.91 -0.95 -3.71
C PHE A 483 -54.97 -2.13 -3.96
N ALA A 484 -55.37 -2.99 -4.89
CA ALA A 484 -54.73 -4.27 -5.19
C ALA A 484 -53.90 -4.22 -6.47
N PHE A 485 -52.70 -4.78 -6.42
CA PHE A 485 -51.73 -4.82 -7.50
C PHE A 485 -51.26 -6.27 -7.75
N ASN A 486 -50.92 -6.58 -9.00
CA ASN A 486 -50.48 -7.93 -9.40
C ASN A 486 -48.97 -8.14 -9.24
N ASP A 487 -48.21 -7.08 -8.99
CA ASP A 487 -46.76 -7.13 -8.73
C ASP A 487 -46.34 -6.09 -7.69
N LEU A 488 -45.12 -6.25 -7.18
CA LEU A 488 -44.57 -5.43 -6.11
C LEU A 488 -44.14 -4.04 -6.62
N ALA A 489 -43.64 -3.92 -7.85
CA ALA A 489 -43.12 -2.66 -8.39
C ALA A 489 -44.21 -1.59 -8.58
N HIS A 490 -45.40 -1.99 -9.04
CA HIS A 490 -46.56 -1.11 -9.12
C HIS A 490 -47.13 -0.79 -7.75
N LEU A 491 -47.08 -1.73 -6.78
CA LEU A 491 -47.44 -1.44 -5.39
C LEU A 491 -46.48 -0.40 -4.78
N GLU A 492 -45.16 -0.58 -4.87
CA GLU A 492 -44.17 0.34 -4.32
C GLU A 492 -44.34 1.75 -4.91
N THR A 493 -44.40 1.85 -6.25
CA THR A 493 -44.63 3.13 -6.95
C THR A 493 -45.93 3.81 -6.50
N HIS A 494 -46.98 3.02 -6.23
CA HIS A 494 -48.23 3.54 -5.69
C HIS A 494 -48.09 3.96 -4.21
N VAL A 495 -47.40 3.18 -3.37
CA VAL A 495 -47.21 3.47 -1.94
C VAL A 495 -46.44 4.78 -1.76
N TYR A 496 -45.35 5.01 -2.50
CA TYR A 496 -44.65 6.30 -2.48
C TYR A 496 -45.58 7.47 -2.77
N ARG A 497 -46.34 7.42 -3.88
CA ARG A 497 -47.33 8.47 -4.21
C ARG A 497 -48.49 8.57 -3.21
N CYS A 498 -48.91 7.46 -2.59
CA CYS A 498 -50.01 7.44 -1.63
C CYS A 498 -49.58 8.01 -0.26
N LEU A 499 -48.29 7.94 0.06
CA LEU A 499 -47.66 8.60 1.22
C LEU A 499 -47.41 10.09 0.95
N ASP A 500 -46.89 10.46 -0.22
CA ASP A 500 -46.58 11.87 -0.58
C ASP A 500 -47.81 12.80 -0.62
N MET A 501 -49.02 12.26 -0.79
CA MET A 501 -50.29 13.00 -0.80
C MET A 501 -50.72 13.58 0.57
N GLU A 502 -49.84 13.59 1.59
CA GLU A 502 -50.06 14.23 2.89
C GLU A 502 -49.21 15.50 3.12
N LEU A 503 -48.49 15.99 2.09
CA LEU A 503 -47.72 17.24 2.14
C LEU A 503 -48.33 18.36 1.29
N SER A 504 -49.67 18.48 1.27
CA SER A 504 -50.42 19.60 0.68
C SER A 504 -51.76 19.84 1.38
#